data_AF-A0A951HMH0-F1
#
_entry.id   AF-A0A951HMH0-F1
#
_cell.length_a   1.000
_cell.length_b   1.000
_cell.length_c   1.000
_cell.angle_alpha   90.00
_cell.angle_beta   90.00
_cell.angle_gamma   90.00
#
_symmetry.space_group_name_H-M   'P 1'
#
loop_
_entity.id
_entity.type
_entity.pdbx_description
1 polymer ?
#
loop_
_entity_poly.entity_id
_entity_poly.type
_entity_poly.pdbx_seq_one_letter_code
_entity_poly.pdbx_strand_id
1 'polypeptide(L)'
;MRKPILLALAALCLTPAAARAAPTASAELPAKLQWQIKASGRGDGKVELNLSYRTAHSTSMWGRAIDLADLQGLDRAALDGTGNAPVRFRIVRDAGTFHCEGAAWRGNGTGECRFIASAAFAAELGRRGYGTPDEFQLFQLAMADIGRLYLEELARLGYAPPALAELVQAGNHGIHLAYLREMGGLSYRVGALPALVRMHDHGVGPDYVRGIVASGLTDLPPDTLVRMRDHGVSPAYVGALRRLGYGGLGVDRLIALRDHGVGADYVAALSANGLAGLSLEDIVRLRDHGVSADFVSGLRSAGYSFGPDELVRLHDHGVTADFARRAGARLSADELIRLRLGG
;
A
#
# COMPACT_ATOMS: atom_id res chain seq x y z
N MET A 1 77.25 14.03 29.47
CA MET A 1 76.89 13.07 28.40
C MET A 1 76.12 11.91 28.99
N ARG A 2 74.79 11.86 28.79
CA ARG A 2 73.92 10.70 29.05
C ARG A 2 72.93 10.63 27.90
N LYS A 3 72.93 9.51 27.15
CA LYS A 3 72.04 9.25 26.01
C LYS A 3 70.65 8.83 26.52
N PRO A 4 69.53 9.30 25.93
CA PRO A 4 68.23 8.72 26.17
C PRO A 4 68.00 7.51 25.24
N ILE A 5 67.29 6.53 25.77
CA ILE A 5 66.87 5.28 25.13
C ILE A 5 65.61 5.56 24.30
N LEU A 6 65.61 5.21 23.01
CA LEU A 6 64.44 5.20 22.14
C LEU A 6 63.72 3.86 22.27
N LEU A 7 62.49 3.86 22.80
CA LEU A 7 61.55 2.74 22.68
C LEU A 7 60.94 2.75 21.28
N ALA A 8 61.08 1.64 20.55
CA ALA A 8 60.33 1.39 19.33
C ALA A 8 58.97 0.77 19.67
N LEU A 9 57.87 1.48 19.39
CA LEU A 9 56.52 0.90 19.36
C LEU A 9 56.28 0.27 17.99
N ALA A 10 56.10 -1.05 17.96
CA ALA A 10 55.58 -1.75 16.79
C ALA A 10 54.05 -1.60 16.74
N ALA A 11 53.53 -0.92 15.73
CA ALA A 11 52.10 -0.84 15.46
C ALA A 11 51.65 -2.10 14.71
N LEU A 12 50.83 -2.93 15.38
CA LEU A 12 50.22 -4.12 14.80
C LEU A 12 48.97 -3.71 14.00
N CYS A 13 49.04 -3.68 12.67
CA CYS A 13 47.87 -3.49 11.81
C CYS A 13 47.00 -4.76 11.84
N LEU A 14 45.91 -4.75 12.62
CA LEU A 14 44.83 -5.73 12.48
C LEU A 14 43.92 -5.33 11.32
N THR A 15 43.95 -6.10 10.23
CA THR A 15 42.90 -6.08 9.21
C THR A 15 41.64 -6.74 9.77
N PRO A 16 40.45 -6.13 9.66
CA PRO A 16 39.22 -6.81 10.07
C PRO A 16 38.93 -7.95 9.09
N ALA A 17 38.92 -9.18 9.62
CA ALA A 17 38.42 -10.33 8.88
C ALA A 17 36.92 -10.10 8.63
N ALA A 18 36.54 -9.99 7.35
CA ALA A 18 35.13 -9.98 6.95
C ALA A 18 34.49 -11.29 7.44
N ALA A 19 33.59 -11.18 8.42
CA ALA A 19 32.79 -12.31 8.87
C ALA A 19 31.94 -12.79 7.69
N ARG A 20 32.31 -13.92 7.11
CA ARG A 20 31.55 -14.58 6.06
C ARG A 20 30.25 -15.06 6.70
N ALA A 21 29.14 -14.39 6.39
CA ALA A 21 27.82 -14.83 6.82
C ALA A 21 27.65 -16.29 6.42
N ALA A 22 27.30 -17.15 7.39
CA ALA A 22 27.00 -18.54 7.11
C ALA A 22 25.83 -18.60 6.11
N PRO A 23 25.85 -19.52 5.12
CA PRO A 23 24.70 -19.68 4.23
C PRO A 23 23.48 -20.03 5.09
N THR A 24 22.46 -19.19 5.04
CA THR A 24 21.13 -19.51 5.55
C THR A 24 20.72 -20.83 4.91
N ALA A 25 20.30 -21.81 5.71
CA ALA A 25 19.81 -23.08 5.18
C ALA A 25 18.73 -22.79 4.13
N SER A 26 18.92 -23.35 2.91
CA SER A 26 17.94 -23.22 1.83
C SER A 26 16.60 -23.73 2.34
N ALA A 27 15.57 -22.89 2.30
CA ALA A 27 14.23 -23.33 2.67
C ALA A 27 13.80 -24.47 1.75
N GLU A 28 13.24 -25.55 2.31
CA GLU A 28 12.76 -26.66 1.50
C GLU A 28 11.47 -26.28 0.75
N LEU A 29 11.30 -26.83 -0.45
CA LEU A 29 10.04 -26.72 -1.18
C LEU A 29 8.89 -27.28 -0.34
N PRO A 30 7.69 -26.66 -0.39
CA PRO A 30 6.55 -27.22 0.30
C PRO A 30 6.23 -28.61 -0.26
N ALA A 31 6.15 -29.62 0.63
CA ALA A 31 5.87 -31.00 0.26
C ALA A 31 4.52 -31.17 -0.47
N LYS A 32 3.56 -30.28 -0.18
CA LYS A 32 2.24 -30.21 -0.84
C LYS A 32 1.83 -28.77 -1.08
N LEU A 33 1.42 -28.47 -2.31
CA LEU A 33 0.76 -27.23 -2.70
C LEU A 33 -0.70 -27.57 -3.03
N GLN A 34 -1.65 -27.08 -2.24
CA GLN A 34 -3.06 -27.26 -2.52
C GLN A 34 -3.53 -26.20 -3.52
N TRP A 35 -4.38 -26.57 -4.46
CA TRP A 35 -5.04 -25.62 -5.36
C TRP A 35 -6.56 -25.69 -5.22
N GLN A 36 -7.20 -24.54 -5.43
CA GLN A 36 -8.63 -24.40 -5.57
C GLN A 36 -8.93 -23.50 -6.76
N ILE A 37 -9.92 -23.87 -7.56
CA ILE A 37 -10.41 -23.08 -8.68
C ILE A 37 -11.89 -22.79 -8.46
N LYS A 38 -12.29 -21.55 -8.74
CA LYS A 38 -13.69 -21.16 -8.84
C LYS A 38 -13.89 -20.35 -10.12
N ALA A 39 -14.85 -20.74 -10.94
CA ALA A 39 -15.22 -20.02 -12.14
C ALA A 39 -15.61 -18.57 -11.78
N SER A 40 -15.09 -17.62 -12.55
CA SER A 40 -15.63 -16.26 -12.49
C SER A 40 -17.08 -16.34 -13.01
N GLY A 41 -18.03 -15.80 -12.26
CA GLY A 41 -19.42 -15.66 -12.74
C GLY A 41 -19.56 -14.62 -13.86
N ARG A 42 -18.45 -14.10 -14.39
CA ARG A 42 -18.39 -12.92 -15.26
C ARG A 42 -18.37 -13.25 -16.75
N GLY A 43 -18.18 -14.52 -17.10
CA GLY A 43 -18.15 -14.97 -18.51
C GLY A 43 -16.94 -14.46 -19.31
N ASP A 44 -15.90 -13.99 -18.62
CA ASP A 44 -14.71 -13.36 -19.20
C ASP A 44 -13.58 -14.37 -19.53
N GLY A 45 -13.88 -15.67 -19.47
CA GLY A 45 -12.88 -16.74 -19.70
C GLY A 45 -11.92 -16.96 -18.52
N LYS A 46 -12.07 -16.23 -17.41
CA LYS A 46 -11.19 -16.32 -16.25
C LYS A 46 -11.75 -17.21 -15.15
N VAL A 47 -10.84 -17.68 -14.31
CA VAL A 47 -11.15 -18.38 -13.06
C VAL A 47 -10.35 -17.77 -11.91
N GLU A 48 -10.92 -17.80 -10.72
CA GLU A 48 -10.20 -17.49 -9.49
C GLU A 48 -9.40 -18.74 -9.09
N LEU A 49 -8.07 -18.66 -9.18
CA LEU A 49 -7.16 -19.70 -8.74
C LEU A 49 -6.58 -19.31 -7.38
N ASN A 50 -6.68 -20.19 -6.40
CA ASN A 50 -6.02 -20.08 -5.11
C ASN A 50 -5.03 -21.25 -4.96
N LEU A 51 -3.77 -20.94 -4.67
CA LEU A 51 -2.75 -21.88 -4.27
C LEU A 51 -2.43 -21.66 -2.80
N SER A 52 -2.29 -22.73 -2.03
CA SER A 52 -1.93 -22.64 -0.62
C SER A 52 -0.94 -23.73 -0.23
N TYR A 53 0.00 -23.38 0.64
CA TYR A 53 0.99 -24.31 1.16
C TYR A 53 1.30 -23.98 2.61
N ARG A 54 1.79 -25.00 3.32
CA ARG A 54 2.19 -24.87 4.72
C ARG A 54 3.65 -25.25 4.87
N THR A 55 4.39 -24.44 5.62
CA THR A 55 5.73 -24.74 6.12
C THR A 55 5.65 -25.03 7.61
N ALA A 56 6.78 -25.36 8.25
CA ALA A 56 6.84 -25.54 9.71
C ALA A 56 6.39 -24.29 10.50
N HIS A 57 6.51 -23.08 9.92
CA HIS A 57 6.32 -21.82 10.64
C HIS A 57 5.19 -20.95 10.07
N SER A 58 4.68 -21.24 8.88
CA SER A 58 3.69 -20.41 8.21
C SER A 58 2.73 -21.22 7.35
N THR A 59 1.50 -20.72 7.23
CA THR A 59 0.59 -21.11 6.16
C THR A 59 0.50 -19.93 5.20
N SER A 60 0.73 -20.19 3.92
CA SER A 60 0.66 -19.20 2.86
C SER A 60 -0.53 -19.52 1.96
N MET A 61 -1.27 -18.49 1.58
CA MET A 61 -2.32 -18.56 0.57
C MET A 61 -2.06 -17.47 -0.45
N TRP A 62 -2.22 -17.83 -1.70
CA TRP A 62 -1.92 -16.97 -2.82
C TRP A 62 -3.02 -17.13 -3.87
N GLY A 63 -3.71 -16.05 -4.21
CA GLY A 63 -4.88 -16.07 -5.09
C GLY A 63 -4.81 -15.03 -6.19
N ARG A 64 -5.24 -15.39 -7.41
CA ARG A 64 -5.46 -14.44 -8.50
C ARG A 64 -6.56 -14.92 -9.44
N ALA A 65 -7.18 -13.97 -10.13
CA ALA A 65 -7.86 -14.27 -11.38
C ALA A 65 -6.82 -14.65 -12.46
N ILE A 66 -7.04 -15.76 -13.15
CA ILE A 66 -6.18 -16.26 -14.23
C ILE A 66 -7.04 -16.68 -15.43
N ASP A 67 -6.53 -16.50 -16.64
CA ASP A 67 -7.18 -17.00 -17.84
C ASP A 67 -7.19 -18.53 -17.82
N LEU A 68 -8.35 -19.15 -18.10
CA LEU A 68 -8.46 -20.62 -18.08
C LEU A 68 -7.46 -21.27 -19.05
N ALA A 69 -7.14 -20.59 -20.15
CA ALA A 69 -6.16 -21.05 -21.13
C ALA A 69 -4.73 -21.20 -20.56
N ASP A 70 -4.38 -20.47 -19.49
CA ASP A 70 -3.08 -20.60 -18.83
C ASP A 70 -2.98 -21.87 -17.98
N LEU A 71 -4.12 -22.51 -17.68
CA LEU A 71 -4.21 -23.79 -16.99
C LEU A 71 -4.15 -24.93 -18.02
N GLN A 72 -2.97 -25.14 -18.59
CA GLN A 72 -2.77 -26.05 -19.72
C GLN A 72 -3.22 -27.48 -19.40
N GLY A 73 -4.30 -27.93 -20.04
CA GLY A 73 -4.91 -29.24 -19.83
C GLY A 73 -6.23 -29.21 -19.06
N LEU A 74 -6.64 -28.06 -18.52
CA LEU A 74 -7.96 -27.85 -17.95
C LEU A 74 -8.84 -27.10 -18.96
N ASP A 75 -9.78 -27.80 -19.57
CA ASP A 75 -10.79 -27.17 -20.41
C ASP A 75 -12.06 -26.80 -19.62
N ARG A 76 -12.91 -25.99 -20.25
CA ARG A 76 -14.13 -25.48 -19.62
C ARG A 76 -15.16 -26.58 -19.36
N ALA A 77 -15.23 -27.58 -20.24
CA ALA A 77 -16.20 -28.67 -20.12
C ALA A 77 -15.88 -29.55 -18.90
N ALA A 78 -14.60 -29.84 -18.66
CA ALA A 78 -14.13 -30.57 -17.49
C ALA A 78 -14.42 -29.79 -16.20
N LEU A 79 -14.22 -28.46 -16.21
CA LEU A 79 -14.47 -27.62 -15.04
C LEU A 79 -15.96 -27.49 -14.70
N ASP A 80 -16.82 -27.33 -15.71
CA ASP A 80 -18.26 -27.10 -15.53
C ASP A 80 -19.08 -28.39 -15.39
N GLY A 81 -18.46 -29.55 -15.62
CA GLY A 81 -19.10 -30.86 -15.50
C GLY A 81 -19.80 -31.07 -14.16
N THR A 82 -20.91 -31.81 -14.15
CA THR A 82 -21.73 -31.99 -12.94
C THR A 82 -21.21 -33.04 -11.97
N GLY A 83 -20.33 -33.93 -12.45
CA GLY A 83 -19.65 -34.96 -11.66
C GLY A 83 -18.25 -34.53 -11.22
N ASN A 84 -17.75 -35.13 -10.14
CA ASN A 84 -16.41 -34.90 -9.61
C ASN A 84 -15.32 -35.51 -10.52
N ALA A 85 -15.13 -34.93 -11.69
CA ALA A 85 -14.29 -35.46 -12.74
C ALA A 85 -12.80 -35.26 -12.41
N PRO A 86 -11.94 -36.28 -12.60
CA PRO A 86 -10.51 -36.11 -12.40
C PRO A 86 -9.94 -35.17 -13.45
N VAL A 87 -9.12 -34.21 -13.02
CA VAL A 87 -8.47 -33.24 -13.90
C VAL A 87 -6.97 -33.22 -13.65
N ARG A 88 -6.21 -32.95 -14.72
CA ARG A 88 -4.77 -32.72 -14.68
C ARG A 88 -4.45 -31.51 -15.54
N PHE A 89 -3.71 -30.56 -15.00
CA PHE A 89 -3.28 -29.40 -15.76
C PHE A 89 -1.91 -28.93 -15.30
N ARG A 90 -1.31 -28.02 -16.06
CA ARG A 90 -0.04 -27.40 -15.73
C ARG A 90 -0.16 -25.89 -15.75
N ILE A 91 0.59 -25.24 -14.86
CA ILE A 91 0.85 -23.81 -14.92
C ILE A 91 2.32 -23.68 -15.26
N VAL A 92 2.61 -23.30 -16.51
CA VAL A 92 3.97 -23.20 -17.02
C VAL A 92 4.47 -21.77 -16.83
N ARG A 93 5.55 -21.60 -16.07
CA ARG A 93 6.23 -20.33 -15.83
C ARG A 93 7.70 -20.47 -16.20
N ASP A 94 8.39 -19.35 -16.38
CA ASP A 94 9.81 -19.37 -16.71
C ASP A 94 10.65 -20.01 -15.60
N ALA A 95 10.35 -19.66 -14.35
CA ALA A 95 11.07 -20.18 -13.18
C ALA A 95 10.72 -21.63 -12.82
N GLY A 96 9.66 -22.20 -13.40
CA GLY A 96 9.29 -23.60 -13.19
C GLY A 96 7.85 -23.90 -13.56
N THR A 97 7.46 -25.16 -13.47
CA THR A 97 6.12 -25.62 -13.81
C THR A 97 5.43 -26.23 -12.60
N PHE A 98 4.19 -25.80 -12.37
CA PHE A 98 3.29 -26.47 -11.43
C PHE A 98 2.54 -27.56 -12.19
N HIS A 99 2.68 -28.80 -11.76
CA HIS A 99 1.93 -29.94 -12.28
C HIS A 99 0.83 -30.28 -11.28
N CYS A 100 -0.41 -30.06 -11.69
CA CYS A 100 -1.56 -30.11 -10.80
C CYS A 100 -2.47 -31.28 -11.19
N GLU A 101 -2.99 -31.97 -10.17
CA GLU A 101 -4.00 -33.00 -10.30
C GLU A 101 -5.06 -32.84 -9.21
N GLY A 102 -6.27 -33.31 -9.48
CA GLY A 102 -7.37 -33.23 -8.55
C GLY A 102 -8.69 -33.52 -9.24
N ALA A 103 -9.74 -32.84 -8.80
CA ALA A 103 -11.05 -32.98 -9.38
C ALA A 103 -11.74 -31.63 -9.59
N ALA A 104 -12.65 -31.58 -10.56
CA ALA A 104 -13.44 -30.41 -10.88
C ALA A 104 -14.93 -30.78 -11.00
N TRP A 105 -15.80 -29.83 -10.63
CA TRP A 105 -17.24 -29.96 -10.69
C TRP A 105 -17.92 -28.59 -10.66
N ARG A 106 -18.94 -28.38 -11.51
CA ARG A 106 -19.87 -27.25 -11.47
C ARG A 106 -19.16 -25.89 -11.35
N GLY A 107 -18.08 -25.69 -12.10
CA GLY A 107 -17.30 -24.46 -12.07
C GLY A 107 -16.34 -24.35 -10.88
N ASN A 108 -16.15 -25.41 -10.11
CA ASN A 108 -15.21 -25.47 -8.98
C ASN A 108 -14.18 -26.56 -9.23
N GLY A 109 -13.05 -26.50 -8.54
CA GLY A 109 -12.11 -27.61 -8.49
C GLY A 109 -11.17 -27.50 -7.30
N THR A 110 -10.59 -28.63 -6.93
CA THR A 110 -9.58 -28.71 -5.87
C THR A 110 -8.61 -29.86 -6.11
N GLY A 111 -7.40 -29.73 -5.59
CA GLY A 111 -6.42 -30.80 -5.62
C GLY A 111 -5.04 -30.36 -5.16
N GLU A 112 -4.02 -31.08 -5.62
CA GLU A 112 -2.61 -30.82 -5.28
C GLU A 112 -1.79 -30.51 -6.53
N CYS A 113 -0.79 -29.65 -6.36
CA CYS A 113 0.26 -29.42 -7.35
C CYS A 113 1.61 -29.85 -6.78
N ARG A 114 2.48 -30.34 -7.67
CA ARG A 114 3.93 -30.39 -7.44
C ARG A 114 4.62 -29.33 -8.27
N PHE A 115 5.67 -28.72 -7.72
CA PHE A 115 6.50 -27.76 -8.43
C PHE A 115 7.75 -28.44 -9.00
N ILE A 116 8.11 -28.10 -10.23
CA ILE A 116 9.37 -28.51 -10.86
C ILE A 116 10.11 -27.24 -11.28
N ALA A 117 11.26 -27.00 -10.65
CA ALA A 117 12.09 -25.84 -10.91
C ALA A 117 12.71 -25.88 -12.31
N SER A 118 12.89 -24.70 -12.93
CA SER A 118 13.48 -24.56 -14.25
C SER A 118 14.99 -24.33 -14.19
N ALA A 119 15.78 -25.38 -14.39
CA ALA A 119 17.24 -25.28 -14.49
C ALA A 119 17.69 -24.34 -15.63
N ALA A 120 16.92 -24.30 -16.72
CA ALA A 120 17.21 -23.41 -17.85
C ALA A 120 17.11 -21.93 -17.46
N PHE A 121 16.07 -21.56 -16.70
CA PHE A 121 15.89 -20.18 -16.22
C PHE A 121 16.88 -19.81 -15.12
N ALA A 122 17.21 -20.75 -14.21
CA ALA A 122 18.27 -20.55 -13.23
C ALA A 122 19.62 -20.23 -13.90
N ALA A 123 19.99 -21.00 -14.94
CA ALA A 123 21.19 -20.76 -15.72
C ALA A 123 21.14 -19.42 -16.49
N GLU A 124 19.96 -19.02 -16.97
CA GLU A 124 19.74 -17.72 -17.62
C GLU A 124 19.96 -16.56 -16.65
N LEU A 125 19.38 -16.61 -15.44
CA LEU A 125 19.59 -15.58 -14.42
C LEU A 125 21.08 -15.44 -14.05
N GLY A 126 21.78 -16.57 -13.90
CA GLY A 126 23.22 -16.58 -13.66
C GLY A 126 24.01 -15.93 -14.80
N ARG A 127 23.74 -16.29 -16.06
CA ARG A 127 24.40 -15.70 -17.24
C ARG A 127 24.15 -14.20 -17.38
N ARG A 128 22.96 -13.73 -17.00
CA ARG A 128 22.59 -12.31 -17.06
C ARG A 128 23.07 -11.52 -15.83
N GLY A 129 23.74 -12.17 -14.86
CA GLY A 129 24.32 -11.51 -13.69
C GLY A 129 23.35 -11.24 -12.54
N TYR A 130 22.13 -11.78 -12.57
CA TYR A 130 21.15 -11.62 -11.48
C TYR A 130 21.52 -12.47 -10.25
N GLY A 131 22.31 -13.53 -10.44
CA GLY A 131 22.66 -14.52 -9.42
C GLY A 131 22.11 -15.91 -9.75
N THR A 132 22.44 -16.89 -8.93
CA THR A 132 22.02 -18.28 -9.12
C THR A 132 20.97 -18.64 -8.06
N PRO A 133 19.70 -18.85 -8.45
CA PRO A 133 18.66 -19.19 -7.50
C PRO A 133 18.74 -20.65 -7.07
N ASP A 134 18.42 -20.90 -5.80
CA ASP A 134 18.04 -22.24 -5.34
C ASP A 134 16.62 -22.61 -5.79
N GLU A 135 16.21 -23.85 -5.53
CA GLU A 135 14.88 -24.33 -5.94
C GLU A 135 13.73 -23.56 -5.29
N PHE A 136 13.90 -23.10 -4.04
CA PHE A 136 12.87 -22.37 -3.33
C PHE A 136 12.72 -20.94 -3.86
N GLN A 137 13.82 -20.29 -4.20
CA GLN A 137 13.79 -19.00 -4.88
C GLN A 137 13.15 -19.12 -6.27
N LEU A 138 13.42 -20.19 -7.02
CA LEU A 138 12.69 -20.47 -8.29
C LEU A 138 11.20 -20.69 -8.06
N PHE A 139 10.82 -21.37 -6.98
CA PHE A 139 9.42 -21.51 -6.58
C PHE A 139 8.77 -20.16 -6.27
N GLN A 140 9.43 -19.29 -5.50
CA GLN A 140 8.94 -17.94 -5.19
C GLN A 140 8.77 -17.09 -6.45
N LEU A 141 9.76 -17.10 -7.35
CA LEU A 141 9.69 -16.42 -8.63
C LEU A 141 8.55 -16.98 -9.51
N ALA A 142 8.33 -18.29 -9.53
CA ALA A 142 7.24 -18.91 -10.26
C ALA A 142 5.86 -18.55 -9.69
N MET A 143 5.70 -18.56 -8.36
CA MET A 143 4.47 -18.13 -7.68
C MET A 143 4.14 -16.66 -7.99
N ALA A 144 5.16 -15.80 -8.00
CA ALA A 144 5.03 -14.37 -8.30
C ALA A 144 5.04 -14.03 -9.80
N ASP A 145 5.16 -15.04 -10.68
CA ASP A 145 5.26 -14.86 -12.14
C ASP A 145 6.38 -13.90 -12.58
N ILE A 146 7.53 -13.98 -11.91
CA ILE A 146 8.73 -13.22 -12.23
C ILE A 146 9.54 -14.03 -13.24
N GLY A 147 9.31 -13.73 -14.52
CA GLY A 147 9.95 -14.38 -15.68
C GLY A 147 10.68 -13.41 -16.61
N ARG A 148 11.02 -13.87 -17.82
CA ARG A 148 11.75 -13.09 -18.84
C ARG A 148 11.06 -11.77 -19.17
N LEU A 149 9.74 -11.80 -19.34
CA LEU A 149 8.95 -10.59 -19.63
C LEU A 149 9.04 -9.54 -18.50
N TYR A 150 9.16 -9.97 -17.25
CA TYR A 150 9.36 -9.07 -16.11
C TYR A 150 10.73 -8.39 -16.17
N LEU A 151 11.79 -9.17 -16.44
CA LEU A 151 13.15 -8.66 -16.55
C LEU A 151 13.30 -7.71 -17.76
N GLU A 152 12.69 -8.06 -18.88
CA GLU A 152 12.65 -7.21 -20.08
C GLU A 152 11.92 -5.89 -19.81
N GLU A 153 10.81 -5.94 -19.06
CA GLU A 153 10.08 -4.73 -18.69
C GLU A 153 10.88 -3.83 -17.74
N LEU A 154 11.60 -4.39 -16.76
CA LEU A 154 12.51 -3.63 -15.90
C LEU A 154 13.57 -2.90 -16.71
N ALA A 155 14.22 -3.61 -17.64
CA ALA A 155 15.22 -3.03 -18.52
C ALA A 155 14.64 -1.93 -19.41
N ARG A 156 13.46 -2.18 -20.02
CA ARG A 156 12.73 -1.21 -20.85
C ARG A 156 12.38 0.07 -20.09
N LEU A 157 12.04 -0.06 -18.81
CA LEU A 157 11.71 1.06 -17.93
C LEU A 157 12.95 1.73 -17.30
N GLY A 158 14.15 1.21 -17.55
CA GLY A 158 15.41 1.80 -17.08
C GLY A 158 15.70 1.55 -15.61
N TYR A 159 15.18 0.46 -15.02
CA TYR A 159 15.57 0.06 -13.67
C TYR A 159 17.02 -0.45 -13.65
N ALA A 160 17.74 -0.11 -12.59
CA ALA A 160 19.05 -0.69 -12.30
C ALA A 160 18.92 -2.23 -12.24
N PRO A 161 19.87 -2.99 -12.80
CA PRO A 161 19.81 -4.45 -12.74
C PRO A 161 19.74 -4.95 -11.30
N PRO A 162 18.62 -5.58 -10.87
CA PRO A 162 18.47 -6.01 -9.49
C PRO A 162 19.34 -7.22 -9.16
N ALA A 163 19.67 -7.42 -7.89
CA ALA A 163 20.15 -8.72 -7.42
C ALA A 163 18.99 -9.73 -7.35
N LEU A 164 19.29 -11.03 -7.37
CA LEU A 164 18.28 -12.09 -7.22
C LEU A 164 17.40 -11.89 -5.97
N ALA A 165 17.99 -11.49 -4.85
CA ALA A 165 17.26 -11.24 -3.61
C ALA A 165 16.18 -10.15 -3.78
N GLU A 166 16.47 -9.11 -4.59
CA GLU A 166 15.53 -8.02 -4.85
C GLU A 166 14.40 -8.47 -5.79
N LEU A 167 14.67 -9.36 -6.75
CA LEU A 167 13.63 -9.98 -7.59
C LEU A 167 12.66 -10.82 -6.75
N VAL A 168 13.20 -11.64 -5.85
CA VAL A 168 12.41 -12.45 -4.92
C VAL A 168 11.60 -11.55 -3.99
N GLN A 169 12.22 -10.53 -3.41
CA GLN A 169 11.53 -9.56 -2.56
C GLN A 169 10.40 -8.85 -3.33
N ALA A 170 10.67 -8.34 -4.53
CA ALA A 170 9.66 -7.68 -5.36
C ALA A 170 8.45 -8.60 -5.64
N GLY A 171 8.70 -9.87 -5.98
CA GLY A 171 7.64 -10.85 -6.18
C GLY A 171 6.81 -11.12 -4.92
N ASN A 172 7.47 -11.28 -3.77
CA ASN A 172 6.81 -11.53 -2.48
C ASN A 172 5.97 -10.34 -2.01
N HIS A 173 6.37 -9.12 -2.37
CA HIS A 173 5.66 -7.88 -2.05
C HIS A 173 4.61 -7.48 -3.12
N GLY A 174 4.35 -8.32 -4.12
CA GLY A 174 3.27 -8.09 -5.09
C GLY A 174 3.65 -7.19 -6.27
N ILE A 175 4.94 -6.89 -6.47
CA ILE A 175 5.45 -6.10 -7.59
C ILE A 175 5.54 -6.97 -8.85
N HIS A 176 4.38 -7.34 -9.38
CA HIS A 176 4.26 -8.17 -10.58
C HIS A 176 4.37 -7.35 -11.88
N LEU A 177 4.47 -8.03 -13.03
CA LEU A 177 4.62 -7.40 -14.34
C LEU A 177 3.53 -6.35 -14.65
N ALA A 178 2.27 -6.63 -14.30
CA ALA A 178 1.17 -5.69 -14.49
C ALA A 178 1.36 -4.40 -13.67
N TYR A 179 1.69 -4.53 -12.38
CA TYR A 179 1.98 -3.40 -11.50
C TYR A 179 3.14 -2.55 -12.06
N LEU A 180 4.23 -3.20 -12.46
CA LEU A 180 5.41 -2.53 -13.03
C LEU A 180 5.06 -1.73 -14.29
N ARG A 181 4.28 -2.33 -15.21
CA ARG A 181 3.80 -1.67 -16.43
C ARG A 181 2.91 -0.46 -16.13
N GLU A 182 1.98 -0.62 -15.19
CA GLU A 182 1.07 0.47 -14.82
C GLU A 182 1.83 1.65 -14.20
N MET A 183 2.73 1.41 -13.25
CA MET A 183 3.55 2.46 -12.66
C MET A 183 4.44 3.14 -13.71
N GLY A 184 5.05 2.36 -14.62
CA GLY A 184 5.84 2.90 -15.73
C GLY A 184 5.03 3.74 -16.72
N GLY A 185 3.77 3.36 -16.97
CA GLY A 185 2.81 4.12 -17.78
C GLY A 185 2.35 5.42 -17.13
N LEU A 186 2.39 5.50 -15.80
CA LEU A 186 2.18 6.73 -15.03
C LEU A 186 3.46 7.59 -14.92
N SER A 187 4.53 7.22 -15.62
CA SER A 187 5.86 7.85 -15.55
C SER A 187 6.56 7.76 -14.20
N TYR A 188 6.08 6.91 -13.29
CA TYR A 188 6.76 6.62 -12.01
C TYR A 188 7.77 5.49 -12.19
N ARG A 189 8.96 5.87 -12.66
CA ARG A 189 10.12 4.99 -12.85
C ARG A 189 11.15 5.31 -11.77
N VAL A 190 11.07 4.60 -10.65
CA VAL A 190 11.84 4.95 -9.43
C VAL A 190 13.26 4.40 -9.40
N GLY A 191 13.75 3.91 -10.54
CA GLY A 191 15.15 3.52 -10.77
C GLY A 191 15.58 2.19 -10.13
N ALA A 192 15.05 1.81 -8.98
CA ALA A 192 15.42 0.58 -8.27
C ALA A 192 14.21 -0.17 -7.72
N LEU A 193 14.25 -1.51 -7.77
CA LEU A 193 13.17 -2.36 -7.25
C LEU A 193 12.87 -2.11 -5.76
N PRO A 194 13.87 -1.98 -4.85
CA PRO A 194 13.58 -1.72 -3.44
C PRO A 194 12.76 -0.44 -3.19
N ALA A 195 12.95 0.60 -4.02
CA ALA A 195 12.16 1.82 -3.92
C ALA A 195 10.70 1.59 -4.33
N LEU A 196 10.48 0.78 -5.37
CA LEU A 196 9.14 0.43 -5.84
C LEU A 196 8.40 -0.46 -4.82
N VAL A 197 9.11 -1.41 -4.20
CA VAL A 197 8.60 -2.23 -3.08
C VAL A 197 8.17 -1.33 -1.92
N ARG A 198 9.02 -0.40 -1.50
CA ARG A 198 8.69 0.56 -0.43
C ARG A 198 7.40 1.33 -0.74
N MET A 199 7.26 1.87 -1.95
CA MET A 199 6.04 2.57 -2.34
C MET A 199 4.81 1.68 -2.18
N HIS A 200 4.85 0.47 -2.74
CA HIS A 200 3.72 -0.46 -2.67
C HIS A 200 3.37 -0.85 -1.24
N ASP A 201 4.36 -1.14 -0.40
CA ASP A 201 4.16 -1.54 1.01
C ASP A 201 3.47 -0.44 1.83
N HIS A 202 3.75 0.82 1.52
CA HIS A 202 3.07 1.97 2.09
C HIS A 202 1.71 2.26 1.43
N GLY A 203 1.24 1.40 0.52
CA GLY A 203 -0.06 1.53 -0.15
C GLY A 203 -0.06 2.52 -1.32
N VAL A 204 1.11 2.88 -1.85
CA VAL A 204 1.26 3.69 -3.05
C VAL A 204 1.28 2.76 -4.28
N GLY A 205 0.09 2.53 -4.83
CA GLY A 205 -0.11 1.77 -6.07
C GLY A 205 -0.63 2.62 -7.23
N PRO A 206 -0.81 2.02 -8.43
CA PRO A 206 -1.25 2.73 -9.63
C PRO A 206 -2.54 3.53 -9.46
N ASP A 207 -3.55 2.98 -8.77
CA ASP A 207 -4.82 3.67 -8.52
C ASP A 207 -4.65 4.91 -7.64
N TYR A 208 -3.80 4.81 -6.61
CA TYR A 208 -3.50 5.94 -5.74
C TYR A 208 -2.82 7.05 -6.54
N VAL A 209 -1.77 6.71 -7.30
CA VAL A 209 -1.04 7.66 -8.14
C VAL A 209 -1.96 8.32 -9.17
N ARG A 210 -2.77 7.53 -9.90
CA ARG A 210 -3.78 8.06 -10.84
C ARG A 210 -4.71 9.06 -10.18
N GLY A 211 -5.21 8.74 -8.98
CA GLY A 211 -6.11 9.61 -8.25
C GLY A 211 -5.46 10.93 -7.78
N ILE A 212 -4.20 10.87 -7.32
CA ILE A 212 -3.45 12.07 -6.92
C ILE A 212 -3.20 12.98 -8.13
N VAL A 213 -2.76 12.41 -9.26
CA VAL A 213 -2.57 13.13 -10.52
C VAL A 213 -3.88 13.76 -11.01
N ALA A 214 -4.99 13.01 -11.00
CA ALA A 214 -6.31 13.52 -11.38
C ALA A 214 -6.82 14.65 -10.44
N SER A 215 -6.27 14.73 -9.23
CA SER A 215 -6.56 15.82 -8.29
C SER A 215 -5.77 17.11 -8.59
N GLY A 216 -4.83 17.06 -9.53
CA GLY A 216 -4.00 18.19 -9.95
C GLY A 216 -2.60 18.21 -9.33
N LEU A 217 -2.25 17.20 -8.53
CA LEU A 217 -0.92 17.05 -7.94
C LEU A 217 -0.08 16.14 -8.85
N THR A 218 0.78 16.76 -9.65
CA THR A 218 1.61 16.10 -10.67
C THR A 218 3.09 16.14 -10.28
N ASP A 219 3.91 15.30 -10.92
CA ASP A 219 5.37 15.29 -10.79
C ASP A 219 5.88 15.19 -9.34
N LEU A 220 5.15 14.47 -8.49
CA LEU A 220 5.53 14.28 -7.10
C LEU A 220 6.67 13.26 -6.98
N PRO A 221 7.71 13.53 -6.17
CA PRO A 221 8.71 12.52 -5.85
C PRO A 221 8.08 11.28 -5.19
N PRO A 222 8.65 10.07 -5.41
CA PRO A 222 8.19 8.84 -4.77
C PRO A 222 8.01 8.94 -3.25
N ASP A 223 9.01 9.51 -2.55
CA ASP A 223 8.96 9.68 -1.10
C ASP A 223 7.85 10.64 -0.65
N THR A 224 7.50 11.61 -1.50
CA THR A 224 6.37 12.52 -1.24
C THR A 224 5.04 11.78 -1.33
N LEU A 225 4.86 10.86 -2.28
CA LEU A 225 3.65 10.03 -2.36
C LEU A 225 3.52 9.10 -1.15
N VAL A 226 4.63 8.49 -0.72
CA VAL A 226 4.68 7.67 0.49
C VAL A 226 4.26 8.49 1.70
N ARG A 227 4.88 9.67 1.90
CA ARG A 227 4.54 10.57 3.00
C ARG A 227 3.07 10.99 2.97
N MET A 228 2.53 11.37 1.81
CA MET A 228 1.10 11.70 1.68
C MET A 228 0.22 10.53 2.11
N ARG A 229 0.55 9.32 1.68
CA ARG A 229 -0.22 8.11 1.98
C ARG A 229 -0.18 7.76 3.46
N ASP A 230 1.00 7.83 4.08
CA ASP A 230 1.21 7.56 5.50
C ASP A 230 0.42 8.52 6.41
N HIS A 231 0.34 9.79 6.02
CA HIS A 231 -0.46 10.81 6.73
C HIS A 231 -1.95 10.80 6.32
N GLY A 232 -2.38 9.81 5.52
CA GLY A 232 -3.79 9.61 5.17
C GLY A 232 -4.35 10.60 4.14
N VAL A 233 -3.50 11.28 3.38
CA VAL A 233 -3.93 12.10 2.24
C VAL A 233 -4.33 11.17 1.08
N SER A 234 -5.64 11.09 0.82
CA SER A 234 -6.21 10.28 -0.27
C SER A 234 -6.66 11.15 -1.45
N PRO A 235 -6.75 10.60 -2.68
CA PRO A 235 -7.34 11.31 -3.82
C PRO A 235 -8.75 11.85 -3.52
N ALA A 236 -9.58 11.06 -2.84
CA ALA A 236 -10.92 11.47 -2.45
C ALA A 236 -10.92 12.68 -1.51
N TYR A 237 -9.98 12.73 -0.56
CA TYR A 237 -9.80 13.84 0.36
C TYR A 237 -9.40 15.12 -0.38
N VAL A 238 -8.38 15.07 -1.25
CA VAL A 238 -7.94 16.22 -2.04
C VAL A 238 -9.08 16.73 -2.94
N GLY A 239 -9.77 15.82 -3.63
CA GLY A 239 -10.92 16.16 -4.46
C GLY A 239 -12.08 16.78 -3.68
N ALA A 240 -12.33 16.34 -2.44
CA ALA A 240 -13.36 16.89 -1.58
C ALA A 240 -13.04 18.32 -1.12
N LEU A 241 -11.80 18.56 -0.66
CA LEU A 241 -11.36 19.92 -0.29
C LEU A 241 -11.46 20.90 -1.46
N ARG A 242 -11.08 20.47 -2.67
CA ARG A 242 -11.21 21.28 -3.88
C ARG A 242 -12.67 21.68 -4.16
N ARG A 243 -13.63 20.76 -3.99
CA ARG A 243 -15.06 21.05 -4.14
C ARG A 243 -15.60 22.00 -3.08
N LEU A 244 -14.96 22.03 -1.90
CA LEU A 244 -15.29 22.94 -0.80
C LEU A 244 -14.61 24.31 -0.93
N GLY A 245 -13.93 24.58 -2.04
CA GLY A 245 -13.26 25.85 -2.32
C GLY A 245 -11.77 25.88 -1.95
N TYR A 246 -11.24 24.81 -1.36
CA TYR A 246 -9.82 24.69 -0.97
C TYR A 246 -9.01 24.00 -2.06
N GLY A 247 -8.97 24.61 -3.24
CA GLY A 247 -8.16 24.16 -4.38
C GLY A 247 -6.70 24.60 -4.28
N GLY A 248 -5.81 23.93 -5.02
CA GLY A 248 -4.41 24.36 -5.15
C GLY A 248 -3.55 24.22 -3.89
N LEU A 249 -4.01 23.44 -2.89
CA LEU A 249 -3.23 23.20 -1.68
C LEU A 249 -1.97 22.39 -2.01
N GLY A 250 -0.82 22.89 -1.53
CA GLY A 250 0.42 22.14 -1.56
C GLY A 250 0.38 20.93 -0.64
N VAL A 251 1.26 19.96 -0.90
CA VAL A 251 1.34 18.68 -0.17
C VAL A 251 1.47 18.88 1.34
N ASP A 252 2.34 19.79 1.78
CA ASP A 252 2.57 20.01 3.22
C ASP A 252 1.33 20.55 3.94
N ARG A 253 0.51 21.35 3.25
CA ARG A 253 -0.77 21.83 3.82
C ARG A 253 -1.81 20.73 3.89
N LEU A 254 -1.88 19.87 2.88
CA LEU A 254 -2.78 18.70 2.91
C LEU A 254 -2.42 17.75 4.05
N ILE A 255 -1.13 17.51 4.26
CA ILE A 255 -0.63 16.67 5.36
C ILE A 255 -0.93 17.33 6.70
N ALA A 256 -0.60 18.61 6.87
CA ALA A 256 -0.89 19.33 8.13
C ALA A 256 -2.37 19.26 8.51
N LEU A 257 -3.29 19.47 7.57
CA LEU A 257 -4.72 19.34 7.83
C LEU A 257 -5.09 17.93 8.34
N ARG A 258 -4.52 16.87 7.72
CA ARG A 258 -4.75 15.49 8.16
C ARG A 258 -4.18 15.22 9.55
N ASP A 259 -3.00 15.74 9.85
CA ASP A 259 -2.33 15.59 11.14
C ASP A 259 -3.10 16.25 12.29
N HIS A 260 -3.73 17.40 12.00
CA HIS A 260 -4.68 18.07 12.91
C HIS A 260 -6.08 17.43 12.91
N GLY A 261 -6.26 16.29 12.23
CA GLY A 261 -7.52 15.55 12.21
C GLY A 261 -8.64 16.25 11.44
N VAL A 262 -8.33 17.18 10.53
CA VAL A 262 -9.29 17.89 9.68
C VAL A 262 -9.76 17.00 8.53
N GLY A 263 -10.97 16.45 8.66
CA GLY A 263 -11.67 15.71 7.62
C GLY A 263 -12.42 16.62 6.64
N ALA A 264 -12.64 16.16 5.41
CA ALA A 264 -13.40 16.94 4.41
C ALA A 264 -14.89 17.04 4.78
N ASP A 265 -15.43 16.04 5.46
CA ASP A 265 -16.76 16.02 6.07
C ASP A 265 -16.91 17.09 7.16
N TYR A 266 -15.89 17.25 8.01
CA TYR A 266 -15.85 18.32 9.02
C TYR A 266 -15.88 19.71 8.36
N VAL A 267 -15.05 19.95 7.35
CA VAL A 267 -15.04 21.22 6.60
C VAL A 267 -16.37 21.49 5.91
N ALA A 268 -16.97 20.46 5.29
CA ALA A 268 -18.29 20.56 4.67
C ALA A 268 -19.38 20.92 5.69
N ALA A 269 -19.34 20.31 6.87
CA ALA A 269 -20.30 20.56 7.93
C ALA A 269 -20.17 21.98 8.52
N LEU A 270 -18.95 22.50 8.70
CA LEU A 270 -18.74 23.91 9.08
C LEU A 270 -19.31 24.86 8.02
N SER A 271 -19.04 24.61 6.74
CA SER A 271 -19.58 25.39 5.63
C SER A 271 -21.11 25.38 5.59
N ALA A 272 -21.74 24.21 5.77
CA ALA A 272 -23.20 24.08 5.85
C ALA A 272 -23.79 24.85 7.04
N ASN A 273 -23.02 24.95 8.12
CA ASN A 273 -23.34 25.77 9.28
C ASN A 273 -22.87 27.23 9.13
N GLY A 274 -22.66 27.73 7.91
CA GLY A 274 -22.45 29.15 7.60
C GLY A 274 -21.05 29.67 7.91
N LEU A 275 -20.12 28.79 8.23
CA LEU A 275 -18.69 29.09 8.31
C LEU A 275 -18.02 28.66 6.99
N ALA A 276 -18.51 29.20 5.88
CA ALA A 276 -17.91 28.98 4.56
C ALA A 276 -16.71 29.92 4.37
N GLY A 277 -15.68 29.46 3.64
CA GLY A 277 -14.51 30.29 3.30
C GLY A 277 -13.59 30.63 4.48
N LEU A 278 -13.58 29.80 5.53
CA LEU A 278 -12.61 29.93 6.62
C LEU A 278 -11.18 29.81 6.11
N SER A 279 -10.23 30.45 6.79
CA SER A 279 -8.81 30.15 6.57
C SER A 279 -8.51 28.71 6.99
N LEU A 280 -7.45 28.11 6.44
CA LEU A 280 -7.02 26.78 6.87
C LEU A 280 -6.58 26.80 8.34
N GLU A 281 -5.97 27.89 8.77
CA GLU A 281 -5.57 28.15 10.14
C GLU A 281 -6.79 28.15 11.09
N ASP A 282 -7.90 28.80 10.71
CA ASP A 282 -9.14 28.79 11.50
C ASP A 282 -9.76 27.39 11.59
N ILE A 283 -9.77 26.64 10.48
CA ILE A 283 -10.30 25.26 10.48
C ILE A 283 -9.50 24.38 11.42
N VAL A 284 -8.17 24.45 11.34
CA VAL A 284 -7.27 23.71 12.24
C VAL A 284 -7.51 24.13 13.68
N ARG A 285 -7.57 25.43 13.96
CA ARG A 285 -7.80 25.96 15.31
C ARG A 285 -9.14 25.49 15.89
N LEU A 286 -10.22 25.54 15.12
CA LEU A 286 -11.52 25.02 15.56
C LEU A 286 -11.44 23.52 15.88
N ARG A 287 -10.76 22.75 15.02
CA ARG A 287 -10.61 21.30 15.18
C ARG A 287 -9.80 20.94 16.42
N ASP A 288 -8.64 21.59 16.61
CA ASP A 288 -7.73 21.36 17.73
C ASP A 288 -8.38 21.67 19.08
N HIS A 289 -9.24 22.70 19.13
CA HIS A 289 -10.02 23.06 20.32
C HIS A 289 -11.31 22.24 20.51
N GLY A 290 -11.57 21.26 19.63
CA GLY A 290 -12.72 20.36 19.74
C GLY A 290 -14.07 20.97 19.33
N VAL A 291 -14.07 22.13 18.66
CA VAL A 291 -15.29 22.78 18.17
C VAL A 291 -15.92 21.91 17.08
N SER A 292 -17.04 21.26 17.40
CA SER A 292 -17.77 20.38 16.48
C SER A 292 -18.77 21.16 15.62
N ALA A 293 -19.13 20.60 14.45
CA ALA A 293 -20.17 21.18 13.61
C ALA A 293 -21.55 21.20 14.31
N ASP A 294 -21.83 20.21 15.17
CA ASP A 294 -23.05 20.16 15.98
C ASP A 294 -23.12 21.29 17.00
N PHE A 295 -21.99 21.65 17.61
CA PHE A 295 -21.90 22.78 18.52
C PHE A 295 -22.21 24.10 17.79
N VAL A 296 -21.61 24.31 16.61
CA VAL A 296 -21.90 25.47 15.76
C VAL A 296 -23.37 25.51 15.34
N SER A 297 -23.92 24.38 14.87
CA SER A 297 -25.32 24.24 14.49
C SER A 297 -26.29 24.57 15.63
N GLY A 298 -25.99 24.07 16.83
CA GLY A 298 -26.79 24.31 18.03
C GLY A 298 -26.82 25.78 18.42
N LEU A 299 -25.68 26.48 18.37
CA LEU A 299 -25.61 27.92 18.61
C LEU A 299 -26.38 28.72 17.55
N ARG A 300 -26.32 28.31 16.28
CA ARG A 300 -27.12 28.92 15.21
C ARG A 300 -28.61 28.74 15.39
N SER A 301 -29.03 27.55 15.80
CA SER A 301 -30.43 27.26 16.14
C SER A 301 -30.91 28.04 17.38
N ALA A 302 -30.00 28.43 18.26
CA ALA A 302 -30.25 29.35 19.37
C ALA A 302 -30.20 30.85 18.96
N GLY A 303 -29.99 31.15 17.67
CA GLY A 303 -30.02 32.51 17.12
C GLY A 303 -28.68 33.26 17.14
N TYR A 304 -27.58 32.58 17.47
CA TYR A 304 -26.23 33.15 17.49
C TYR A 304 -25.47 32.88 16.19
N SER A 305 -24.54 33.77 15.86
CA SER A 305 -23.62 33.60 14.74
C SER A 305 -22.27 34.16 15.17
N PHE A 306 -21.39 33.28 15.64
CA PHE A 306 -20.08 33.63 16.18
C PHE A 306 -18.98 33.30 15.18
N GLY A 307 -17.92 34.11 15.19
CA GLY A 307 -16.70 33.84 14.42
C GLY A 307 -15.87 32.71 15.04
N PRO A 308 -14.82 32.22 14.35
CA PRO A 308 -13.98 31.12 14.83
C PRO A 308 -13.41 31.33 16.24
N ASP A 309 -12.85 32.51 16.51
CA ASP A 309 -12.28 32.81 17.83
C ASP A 309 -13.31 32.80 18.95
N GLU A 310 -14.51 33.33 18.70
CA GLU A 310 -15.59 33.31 19.67
C GLU A 310 -16.07 31.88 19.94
N LEU A 311 -16.21 31.06 18.90
CA LEU A 311 -16.59 29.65 19.02
C LEU A 311 -15.59 28.85 19.85
N VAL A 312 -14.29 29.05 19.61
CA VAL A 312 -13.22 28.44 20.40
C VAL A 312 -13.34 28.85 21.86
N ARG A 313 -13.40 30.15 22.15
CA ARG A 313 -13.51 30.61 23.55
C ARG A 313 -14.76 30.09 24.24
N LEU A 314 -15.91 30.07 23.55
CA LEU A 314 -17.15 29.54 24.12
C LEU A 314 -17.02 28.06 24.46
N HIS A 315 -16.46 27.27 23.55
CA HIS A 315 -16.24 25.85 23.75
C HIS A 315 -15.26 25.57 24.90
N ASP A 316 -14.12 26.27 24.92
CA ASP A 316 -13.08 26.14 25.95
C ASP A 316 -13.60 26.46 27.37
N HIS A 317 -14.56 27.39 27.48
CA HIS A 317 -15.19 27.76 28.76
C HIS A 317 -16.47 26.96 29.05
N GLY A 318 -16.75 25.90 28.29
CA GLY A 318 -17.86 24.98 28.53
C GLY A 318 -19.25 25.62 28.36
N VAL A 319 -19.36 26.66 27.53
CA VAL A 319 -20.64 27.21 27.11
C VAL A 319 -21.25 26.27 26.08
N THR A 320 -22.43 25.72 26.37
CA THR A 320 -23.15 24.82 25.45
C THR A 320 -24.23 25.56 24.66
N ALA A 321 -24.64 25.03 23.51
CA ALA A 321 -25.76 25.57 22.75
C ALA A 321 -27.06 25.65 23.59
N ASP A 322 -27.30 24.64 24.44
CA ASP A 322 -28.44 24.61 25.35
C ASP A 322 -28.37 25.69 26.43
N PHE A 323 -27.18 25.95 26.98
CA PHE A 323 -26.96 27.05 27.91
C PHE A 323 -27.25 28.39 27.23
N ALA A 324 -26.68 28.62 26.04
CA ALA A 324 -26.88 29.85 25.27
C ALA A 324 -28.35 30.08 24.89
N ARG A 325 -29.10 29.01 24.59
CA ARG A 325 -30.55 29.08 24.31
C ARG A 325 -31.35 29.50 25.54
N ARG A 326 -31.03 28.96 26.73
CA ARG A 326 -31.72 29.29 27.98
C ARG A 326 -31.43 30.70 28.49
N ALA A 327 -30.31 31.30 28.09
CA ALA A 327 -29.95 32.66 28.49
C ALA A 327 -30.93 33.75 27.96
N GLY A 328 -31.81 33.42 27.00
CA GLY A 328 -33.02 34.21 26.67
C GLY A 328 -32.81 35.55 25.96
N ALA A 329 -31.56 36.04 25.82
CA ALA A 329 -31.18 37.25 25.10
C ALA A 329 -30.01 36.97 24.14
N ARG A 330 -29.86 37.76 23.06
CA ARG A 330 -28.68 37.72 22.16
C ARG A 330 -27.47 38.32 22.87
N LEU A 331 -26.85 37.53 23.73
CA LEU A 331 -25.65 37.90 24.47
C LEU A 331 -24.40 37.79 23.58
N SER A 332 -23.41 38.64 23.84
CA SER A 332 -22.07 38.47 23.28
C SER A 332 -21.41 37.19 23.82
N ALA A 333 -20.36 36.72 23.14
CA ALA A 333 -19.59 35.57 23.61
C ALA A 333 -19.01 35.79 25.03
N ASP A 334 -18.54 37.00 25.34
CA ASP A 334 -18.01 37.33 26.66
C ASP A 334 -19.06 37.29 27.76
N GLU A 335 -20.29 37.74 27.47
CA GLU A 335 -21.39 37.69 28.43
C GLU A 335 -21.84 36.26 28.72
N LEU A 336 -21.91 35.41 27.68
CA LEU A 336 -22.20 33.99 27.85
C LEU A 336 -21.13 33.29 28.70
N ILE A 337 -19.85 33.59 28.45
CA ILE A 337 -18.74 33.03 29.24
C ILE A 337 -18.83 33.51 30.69
N ARG A 338 -19.04 34.82 30.93
CA ARG A 338 -19.19 35.37 32.29
C ARG A 338 -20.35 34.73 33.03
N LEU A 339 -21.51 34.58 32.39
CA LEU A 339 -22.67 33.91 33.00
C LEU A 339 -22.40 32.43 33.29
N ARG A 340 -21.63 31.74 32.43
CA ARG A 340 -21.30 30.32 32.61
C ARG A 340 -20.34 30.08 33.78
N LEU A 341 -19.41 31.01 34.01
CA LEU A 341 -18.41 30.93 35.08
C LEU A 341 -18.90 31.49 36.42
N GLY A 342 -19.86 32.42 36.39
CA GLY A 342 -20.36 33.11 37.57
C GLY A 342 -21.56 32.46 38.28
N GLY A 343 -22.11 31.36 37.74
CA GLY A 343 -23.21 30.60 38.32
C GLY A 343 -22.79 29.17 38.64
#